data_AF-A0A176TJT1-F1
#
_entry.id   AF-A0A176TJT1-F1
#
_cell.length_a   1.000
_cell.length_b   1.000
_cell.length_c   1.000
_cell.angle_alpha   90.00
_cell.angle_beta   90.00
_cell.angle_gamma   90.00
#
_symmetry.space_group_name_H-M   'P 1'
#
loop_
_entity.id
_entity.type
_entity.pdbx_description
1 polymer ?
#
loop_
_entity_poly.entity_id
_entity_poly.type
_entity_poly.pdbx_seq_one_letter_code
_entity_poly.pdbx_strand_id
1 'polypeptide(L)'
;MFNMIRGDTYRLLHSKGFYITEFLLIILVLTSVLTGTLGTVGVQTESLAKMQDVTSVWNAVKAMKLMTIMASFLIYLILPLFIMTTGFEFSRRSYKNLLSSGMTRLNYFFSKYAVFIMIVCLQFILFYGTTFLGTGLKNGFGTLTANFGLKISQTILLQILFIIAIFSVSILVLFVTFSTITAVTTTIIFPLLIQIMSAIFNKVNWIKYFDFQSIIDNAYFTHLSAQTLTYYILAASGTILICGFLSIYVFKQKNL
;
A
#
# COMPACT_ATOMS: atom_id res chain seq x y z
N MET A 1 -9.18 23.23 -3.50
CA MET A 1 -8.73 21.88 -3.06
C MET A 1 -9.80 20.82 -3.36
N PHE A 2 -10.98 20.89 -2.73
CA PHE A 2 -12.05 19.88 -2.93
C PHE A 2 -12.49 19.66 -4.39
N ASN A 3 -12.60 20.71 -5.20
CA ASN A 3 -12.96 20.55 -6.62
C ASN A 3 -11.90 19.77 -7.41
N MET A 4 -10.62 19.88 -7.03
CA MET A 4 -9.53 19.12 -7.66
C MET A 4 -9.59 17.66 -7.24
N ILE A 5 -9.83 17.38 -5.94
CA ILE A 5 -10.06 16.02 -5.45
C ILE A 5 -11.22 15.38 -6.21
N ARG A 6 -12.37 16.07 -6.29
CA ARG A 6 -13.54 15.58 -7.03
C ARG A 6 -13.22 15.33 -8.51
N GLY A 7 -12.48 16.22 -9.15
CA GLY A 7 -12.08 16.07 -10.56
C GLY A 7 -11.14 14.88 -10.78
N ASP A 8 -10.13 14.70 -9.92
CA ASP A 8 -9.20 13.58 -9.99
C ASP A 8 -9.88 12.24 -9.69
N THR A 9 -10.73 12.18 -8.65
CA THR A 9 -11.54 11.00 -8.34
C THR A 9 -12.50 10.68 -9.48
N TYR A 10 -13.17 11.68 -10.06
CA TYR A 10 -14.07 11.48 -11.18
C TYR A 10 -13.34 10.93 -12.41
N ARG A 11 -12.18 11.50 -12.75
CA ARG A 11 -11.32 11.01 -13.84
C ARG A 11 -10.84 9.58 -13.60
N LEU A 12 -10.50 9.25 -12.35
CA LEU A 12 -10.08 7.90 -11.97
C LEU A 12 -11.21 6.89 -12.16
N LEU A 13 -12.39 7.17 -11.62
CA LEU A 13 -13.57 6.28 -11.71
C LEU A 13 -14.08 6.08 -13.14
N HIS A 14 -13.72 6.96 -14.09
CA HIS A 14 -14.06 6.81 -15.51
C HIS A 14 -12.89 6.31 -16.36
N SER A 15 -11.73 6.02 -15.74
CA SER A 15 -10.58 5.47 -16.44
C SER A 15 -10.76 3.97 -16.67
N LYS A 16 -10.58 3.51 -17.92
CA LYS A 16 -10.52 2.07 -18.23
C LYS A 16 -9.43 1.36 -17.43
N GLY A 17 -8.31 2.05 -17.19
CA GLY A 17 -7.18 1.51 -16.45
C GLY A 17 -7.51 1.19 -14.99
N PHE A 18 -8.38 1.98 -14.35
CA PHE A 18 -8.86 1.72 -13.00
C PHE A 18 -9.65 0.40 -12.94
N TYR A 19 -10.62 0.20 -13.85
CA TYR A 19 -11.38 -1.04 -13.88
C TYR A 19 -10.53 -2.27 -14.20
N ILE A 20 -9.50 -2.11 -15.04
CA ILE A 20 -8.55 -3.20 -15.34
C ILE A 20 -7.78 -3.59 -14.08
N THR A 21 -7.29 -2.62 -13.28
CA THR A 21 -6.57 -2.93 -12.04
C THR A 21 -7.48 -3.57 -11.00
N GLU A 22 -8.72 -3.10 -10.84
CA GLU A 22 -9.69 -3.72 -9.93
C GLU A 22 -10.02 -5.15 -10.35
N PHE A 23 -10.24 -5.36 -11.64
CA PHE A 23 -10.51 -6.70 -12.17
C PHE A 23 -9.33 -7.66 -11.95
N LEU A 24 -8.10 -7.19 -12.15
CA LEU A 24 -6.89 -7.98 -11.88
C LEU A 24 -6.76 -8.31 -10.39
N LEU A 25 -7.01 -7.34 -9.50
CA LEU A 25 -7.04 -7.57 -8.06
C LEU A 25 -8.05 -8.65 -7.68
N ILE A 26 -9.29 -8.56 -8.20
CA ILE A 26 -10.34 -9.53 -7.93
C ILE A 26 -9.93 -10.93 -8.40
N ILE A 27 -9.38 -11.05 -9.61
CA ILE A 27 -8.89 -12.33 -10.14
C ILE A 27 -7.77 -12.89 -9.27
N LEU A 28 -6.80 -12.05 -8.88
CA LEU A 28 -5.68 -12.49 -8.05
C LEU A 28 -6.14 -13.02 -6.69
N VAL A 29 -7.10 -12.35 -6.05
CA VAL A 29 -7.68 -12.82 -4.79
C VAL A 29 -8.48 -14.11 -4.99
N LEU A 30 -9.35 -14.16 -6.00
CA LEU A 30 -10.20 -15.34 -6.25
C LEU A 30 -9.37 -16.56 -6.63
N THR A 31 -8.33 -16.42 -7.45
CA THR A 31 -7.43 -17.53 -7.81
C THR A 31 -6.70 -18.07 -6.59
N SER A 32 -6.19 -17.20 -5.73
CA SER A 32 -5.53 -17.58 -4.47
C SER A 32 -6.48 -18.34 -3.54
N VAL A 33 -7.71 -17.82 -3.38
CA VAL A 33 -8.78 -18.45 -2.60
C VAL A 33 -9.22 -19.80 -3.18
N LEU A 34 -9.35 -19.91 -4.50
CA LEU A 34 -9.85 -21.11 -5.17
C LEU A 34 -8.84 -22.24 -5.12
N THR A 35 -7.56 -21.91 -5.30
CA THR A 35 -6.45 -22.87 -5.28
C THR A 35 -5.95 -23.18 -3.87
N GLY A 36 -6.29 -22.34 -2.87
CA GLY A 36 -5.74 -22.48 -1.52
C GLY A 36 -4.23 -22.22 -1.48
N THR A 37 -3.71 -21.45 -2.43
CA THR A 37 -2.29 -21.12 -2.52
C THR A 37 -2.04 -19.66 -2.14
N LEU A 38 -0.91 -19.42 -1.49
CA LEU A 38 -0.45 -18.08 -1.15
C LEU A 38 0.76 -17.76 -2.02
N GLY A 39 0.73 -16.61 -2.69
CA GLY A 39 1.92 -16.02 -3.29
C GLY A 39 2.68 -15.19 -2.25
N THR A 40 3.99 -15.08 -2.37
CA THR A 40 4.77 -14.16 -1.53
C THR A 40 5.70 -13.36 -2.42
N VAL A 41 5.91 -12.07 -2.15
CA VAL A 41 6.91 -11.25 -2.85
C VAL A 41 7.95 -10.77 -1.85
N GLY A 42 9.14 -11.37 -1.88
CA GLY A 42 10.24 -11.05 -0.96
C GLY A 42 11.04 -12.28 -0.52
N VAL A 43 11.93 -12.10 0.47
CA VAL A 43 12.69 -13.22 1.07
C VAL A 43 11.73 -14.07 1.92
N GLN A 44 11.52 -15.32 1.50
CA GLN A 44 10.65 -16.26 2.21
C GLN A 44 11.25 -16.60 3.58
N THR A 45 10.51 -16.34 4.65
CA THR A 45 10.79 -16.89 5.97
C THR A 45 10.13 -18.27 6.10
N GLU A 46 10.84 -19.24 6.67
CA GLU A 46 10.40 -20.63 6.86
C GLU A 46 9.04 -20.78 7.58
N SER A 47 8.60 -19.72 8.28
CA SER A 47 7.29 -19.62 8.91
C SER A 47 6.10 -19.62 7.92
N LEU A 48 6.30 -19.18 6.67
CA LEU A 48 5.26 -19.12 5.65
C LEU A 48 4.92 -20.51 5.07
N ALA A 49 5.94 -21.36 4.89
CA ALA A 49 5.77 -22.73 4.40
C ALA A 49 4.98 -23.61 5.39
N LYS A 50 5.08 -23.35 6.69
CA LYS A 50 4.35 -24.07 7.75
C LYS A 50 2.88 -23.65 7.89
N MET A 51 2.47 -22.52 7.29
CA MET A 51 1.09 -22.02 7.35
C MET A 51 0.23 -22.51 6.17
N GLN A 52 0.85 -23.01 5.09
CA GLN A 52 0.19 -23.72 4.02
C GLN A 52 -0.14 -25.16 4.46
N ASP A 53 -1.08 -25.30 5.39
CA ASP A 53 -1.77 -26.58 5.57
C ASP A 53 -2.66 -26.81 4.33
N VAL A 54 -2.08 -27.51 3.34
CA VAL A 54 -2.68 -27.88 2.05
C VAL A 54 -3.98 -28.69 2.22
N THR A 55 -4.25 -29.21 3.42
CA THR A 55 -5.32 -30.17 3.71
C THR A 55 -6.60 -29.56 4.29
N SER A 56 -6.64 -28.25 4.59
CA SER A 56 -7.80 -27.65 5.26
C SER A 56 -8.55 -26.66 4.37
N VAL A 57 -9.88 -26.86 4.24
CA VAL A 57 -10.77 -25.94 3.51
C VAL A 57 -10.74 -24.56 4.17
N TRP A 58 -10.53 -23.51 3.38
CA TRP A 58 -10.45 -22.13 3.88
C TRP A 58 -11.83 -21.52 4.09
N ASN A 59 -12.26 -21.39 5.33
CA ASN A 59 -13.41 -20.55 5.71
C ASN A 59 -13.01 -19.07 5.65
N ALA A 60 -13.99 -18.16 5.59
CA ALA A 60 -13.72 -16.73 5.41
C ALA A 60 -12.81 -16.10 6.47
N VAL A 61 -12.99 -16.49 7.74
CA VAL A 61 -12.09 -16.08 8.83
C VAL A 61 -10.67 -16.58 8.62
N LYS A 62 -10.46 -17.82 8.17
CA LYS A 62 -9.12 -18.38 7.96
C LYS A 62 -8.45 -17.75 6.73
N ALA A 63 -9.21 -17.57 5.66
CA ALA A 63 -8.73 -16.95 4.44
C ALA A 63 -8.27 -15.51 4.67
N MET A 64 -9.03 -14.69 5.41
CA MET A 64 -8.60 -13.31 5.70
C MET A 64 -7.26 -13.24 6.45
N LYS A 65 -7.00 -14.19 7.36
CA LYS A 65 -5.70 -14.27 8.08
C LYS A 65 -4.56 -14.63 7.14
N LEU A 66 -4.79 -15.63 6.29
CA LEU A 66 -3.77 -16.13 5.37
C LEU A 66 -3.49 -15.13 4.24
N MET A 67 -4.53 -14.47 3.71
CA MET A 67 -4.39 -13.46 2.66
C MET A 67 -3.65 -12.20 3.13
N THR A 68 -3.51 -11.96 4.44
CA THR A 68 -2.62 -10.92 4.97
C THR A 68 -1.18 -11.08 4.46
N ILE A 69 -0.71 -12.31 4.24
CA ILE A 69 0.63 -12.60 3.69
C ILE A 69 0.78 -12.07 2.25
N MET A 70 -0.34 -11.96 1.52
CA MET A 70 -0.36 -11.46 0.16
C MET A 70 -0.60 -9.96 0.08
N ALA A 71 -0.65 -9.25 1.22
CA ALA A 71 -0.97 -7.83 1.22
C ALA A 71 0.12 -6.97 0.55
N SER A 72 1.39 -7.40 0.51
CA SER A 72 2.44 -6.71 -0.25
C SER A 72 2.16 -6.66 -1.76
N PHE A 73 1.35 -7.57 -2.32
CA PHE A 73 0.93 -7.48 -3.73
C PHE A 73 0.19 -6.17 -4.03
N LEU A 74 -0.48 -5.58 -3.02
CA LEU A 74 -1.14 -4.30 -3.17
C LEU A 74 -0.16 -3.18 -3.51
N ILE A 75 1.11 -3.25 -3.08
CA ILE A 75 2.13 -2.26 -3.46
C ILE A 75 2.24 -2.19 -4.99
N TYR A 76 2.25 -3.34 -5.66
CA TYR A 76 2.37 -3.44 -7.11
C TYR A 76 1.06 -3.14 -7.84
N LEU A 77 -0.08 -3.52 -7.27
CA LEU A 77 -1.40 -3.20 -7.85
C LEU A 77 -1.76 -1.71 -7.73
N ILE A 78 -1.24 -1.03 -6.70
CA ILE A 78 -1.42 0.42 -6.51
C ILE A 78 -0.53 1.23 -7.48
N LEU A 79 0.57 0.67 -8.00
CA LEU A 79 1.49 1.41 -8.89
C LEU A 79 0.82 2.03 -10.13
N PRO A 80 0.02 1.29 -10.95
CA PRO A 80 -0.69 1.89 -12.07
C PRO A 80 -1.66 3.00 -11.62
N LEU A 81 -2.35 2.82 -10.49
CA LEU A 81 -3.28 3.80 -9.94
C LEU A 81 -2.56 5.08 -9.46
N PHE A 82 -1.38 4.91 -8.86
CA PHE A 82 -0.49 5.99 -8.47
C PHE A 82 -0.07 6.82 -9.69
N ILE A 83 0.31 6.16 -10.80
CA ILE A 83 0.66 6.83 -12.05
C ILE A 83 -0.55 7.59 -12.62
N MET A 84 -1.75 6.99 -12.63
CA MET A 84 -2.95 7.64 -13.19
C MET A 84 -3.37 8.89 -12.42
N THR A 85 -3.14 8.94 -11.11
CA THR A 85 -3.62 10.02 -10.25
C THR A 85 -2.59 11.10 -10.01
N THR A 86 -1.37 10.71 -9.66
CA THR A 86 -0.29 11.64 -9.35
C THR A 86 0.67 11.78 -10.53
N GLY A 87 1.07 10.68 -11.17
CA GLY A 87 2.11 10.71 -12.21
C GLY A 87 1.69 11.36 -13.54
N PHE A 88 0.43 11.21 -13.95
CA PHE A 88 -0.06 11.61 -15.27
C PHE A 88 0.21 13.09 -15.59
N GLU A 89 0.06 13.96 -14.58
CA GLU A 89 0.26 15.40 -14.75
C GLU A 89 1.73 15.81 -14.82
N PHE A 90 2.62 15.06 -14.17
CA PHE A 90 4.07 15.27 -14.27
C PHE A 90 4.59 14.82 -15.64
N SER A 91 4.08 13.69 -16.15
CA SER A 91 4.44 13.18 -17.48
C SER A 91 4.04 14.16 -18.60
N ARG A 92 2.86 14.78 -18.51
CA ARG A 92 2.37 15.74 -19.53
C ARG A 92 2.72 17.20 -19.24
N ARG A 93 3.43 17.48 -18.14
CA ARG A 93 3.71 18.84 -17.64
C ARG A 93 2.45 19.72 -17.44
N SER A 94 1.27 19.11 -17.36
CA SER A 94 0.00 19.81 -17.20
C SER A 94 -0.16 20.43 -15.81
N TYR A 95 0.70 20.04 -14.85
CA TYR A 95 0.79 20.68 -13.53
C TYR A 95 1.01 22.20 -13.65
N LYS A 96 1.69 22.71 -14.69
CA LYS A 96 1.90 24.15 -14.91
C LYS A 96 0.59 24.89 -15.14
N ASN A 97 -0.31 24.31 -15.94
CA ASN A 97 -1.60 24.90 -16.26
C ASN A 97 -2.48 25.01 -15.01
N LEU A 98 -2.44 23.98 -14.16
CA LEU A 98 -3.15 23.96 -12.87
C LEU A 98 -2.60 25.00 -11.89
N LEU A 99 -1.28 25.22 -11.86
CA LEU A 99 -0.67 26.25 -11.03
C LEU A 99 -0.96 27.68 -11.55
N SER A 100 -0.95 27.87 -12.87
CA SER A 100 -1.26 29.16 -13.50
C SER A 100 -2.73 29.55 -13.36
N SER A 101 -3.65 28.59 -13.21
CA SER A 101 -5.08 28.85 -12.99
C SER A 101 -5.42 29.27 -11.55
N GLY A 102 -4.43 29.71 -10.76
CA GLY A 102 -4.63 30.21 -9.39
C GLY A 102 -4.60 29.16 -8.28
N MET A 103 -4.22 27.90 -8.58
CA MET A 103 -4.07 26.87 -7.53
C MET A 103 -2.75 27.05 -6.77
N THR A 104 -2.81 27.14 -5.45
CA THR A 104 -1.60 27.17 -4.63
C THR A 104 -0.88 25.81 -4.66
N ARG A 105 0.45 25.85 -4.60
CA ARG A 105 1.31 24.64 -4.58
C ARG A 105 0.99 23.68 -3.43
N LEU A 106 0.60 24.23 -2.27
CA LEU A 106 0.16 23.44 -1.12
C LEU A 106 -1.16 22.72 -1.37
N ASN A 107 -2.16 23.44 -1.90
CA ASN A 107 -3.47 22.85 -2.20
C ASN A 107 -3.36 21.77 -3.27
N TYR A 108 -2.45 21.94 -4.24
CA TYR A 108 -2.13 20.91 -5.22
C TYR A 108 -1.60 19.64 -4.55
N PHE A 109 -0.57 19.75 -3.70
CA PHE A 109 0.03 18.61 -3.00
C PHE A 109 -0.99 17.87 -2.13
N PHE A 110 -1.72 18.58 -1.27
CA PHE A 110 -2.72 17.96 -0.40
C PHE A 110 -3.87 17.31 -1.17
N SER A 111 -4.32 17.91 -2.29
CA SER A 111 -5.36 17.28 -3.13
C SER A 111 -4.87 15.94 -3.70
N LYS A 112 -3.64 15.91 -4.25
CA LYS A 112 -3.06 14.68 -4.81
C LYS A 112 -2.84 13.61 -3.74
N TYR A 113 -2.34 14.01 -2.58
CA TYR A 113 -2.12 13.09 -1.47
C TYR A 113 -3.43 12.51 -0.92
N ALA A 114 -4.48 13.33 -0.81
CA ALA A 114 -5.80 12.89 -0.36
C ALA A 114 -6.45 11.89 -1.33
N VAL A 115 -6.39 12.15 -2.64
CA VAL A 115 -6.87 11.20 -3.66
C VAL A 115 -6.08 9.90 -3.59
N PHE A 116 -4.77 9.96 -3.37
CA PHE A 116 -3.94 8.77 -3.22
C PHE A 116 -4.33 7.94 -1.99
N ILE A 117 -4.54 8.56 -0.82
CA ILE A 117 -5.02 7.86 0.38
C ILE A 117 -6.39 7.19 0.11
N MET A 118 -7.30 7.89 -0.55
CA MET A 118 -8.61 7.35 -0.92
C MET A 118 -8.48 6.06 -1.76
N ILE A 119 -7.53 6.04 -2.71
CA ILE A 119 -7.26 4.87 -3.54
C ILE A 119 -6.72 3.72 -2.70
N VAL A 120 -5.73 3.97 -1.85
CA VAL A 120 -5.16 2.94 -0.97
C VAL A 120 -6.29 2.32 -0.13
N CYS A 121 -7.13 3.14 0.51
CA CYS A 121 -8.27 2.64 1.28
C CYS A 121 -9.22 1.78 0.44
N LEU A 122 -9.54 2.21 -0.78
CA LEU A 122 -10.40 1.47 -1.69
C LEU A 122 -9.79 0.11 -2.10
N GLN A 123 -8.48 0.05 -2.37
CA GLN A 123 -7.79 -1.19 -2.68
C GLN A 123 -7.85 -2.19 -1.51
N PHE A 124 -7.66 -1.72 -0.28
CA PHE A 124 -7.77 -2.59 0.90
C PHE A 124 -9.19 -3.09 1.13
N ILE A 125 -10.21 -2.25 0.92
CA ILE A 125 -11.62 -2.65 1.00
C ILE A 125 -11.91 -3.74 -0.04
N LEU A 126 -11.44 -3.57 -1.27
CA LEU A 126 -11.66 -4.57 -2.33
C LEU A 126 -10.88 -5.86 -2.06
N PHE A 127 -9.62 -5.78 -1.62
CA PHE A 127 -8.80 -6.96 -1.32
C PHE A 127 -9.40 -7.83 -0.21
N TYR A 128 -9.70 -7.23 0.95
CA TYR A 128 -10.26 -7.98 2.07
C TYR A 128 -11.75 -8.31 1.87
N GLY A 129 -12.52 -7.41 1.23
CA GLY A 129 -13.93 -7.63 0.93
C GLY A 129 -14.14 -8.79 -0.04
N THR A 130 -13.35 -8.86 -1.11
CA THR A 130 -13.40 -9.97 -2.08
C THR A 130 -12.91 -11.27 -1.47
N THR A 131 -11.87 -11.22 -0.62
CA THR A 131 -11.40 -12.39 0.15
C THR A 131 -12.52 -12.94 1.01
N PHE A 132 -13.18 -12.09 1.81
CA PHE A 132 -14.22 -12.50 2.74
C PHE A 132 -15.46 -13.04 2.03
N LEU A 133 -15.95 -12.33 1.00
CA LEU A 133 -17.13 -12.75 0.24
C LEU A 133 -16.84 -13.99 -0.61
N GLY A 134 -15.70 -14.04 -1.30
CA GLY A 134 -15.36 -15.16 -2.18
C GLY A 134 -15.22 -16.48 -1.43
N THR A 135 -14.62 -16.45 -0.24
CA THR A 135 -14.48 -17.64 0.62
C THR A 135 -15.74 -17.95 1.41
N GLY A 136 -16.46 -16.92 1.86
CA GLY A 136 -17.72 -17.04 2.58
C GLY A 136 -18.79 -17.73 1.75
N LEU A 137 -18.89 -17.38 0.46
CA LEU A 137 -19.83 -18.01 -0.47
C LEU A 137 -19.44 -19.45 -0.85
N LYS A 138 -18.14 -19.77 -0.91
CA LYS A 138 -17.67 -21.10 -1.31
C LYS A 138 -17.67 -22.12 -0.16
N ASN A 139 -17.13 -21.72 0.99
CA ASN A 139 -16.77 -22.62 2.09
C ASN A 139 -17.44 -22.22 3.43
N GLY A 140 -18.19 -21.12 3.47
CA GLY A 140 -18.82 -20.59 4.68
C GLY A 140 -18.00 -19.52 5.40
N PHE A 141 -18.70 -18.67 6.15
CA PHE A 141 -18.11 -17.50 6.82
C PHE A 141 -17.29 -17.85 8.08
N GLY A 142 -17.52 -19.01 8.70
CA GLY A 142 -16.87 -19.42 9.95
C GLY A 142 -17.35 -18.64 11.17
N THR A 143 -16.65 -18.78 12.30
CA THR A 143 -17.01 -18.12 13.57
C THR A 143 -16.36 -16.73 13.68
N LEU A 144 -17.18 -15.69 13.57
CA LEU A 144 -16.74 -14.31 13.77
C LEU A 144 -16.65 -13.98 15.26
N THR A 145 -15.44 -14.12 15.83
CA THR A 145 -15.19 -13.68 17.21
C THR A 145 -14.87 -12.19 17.27
N ALA A 146 -15.29 -11.49 18.34
CA ALA A 146 -14.94 -10.07 18.55
C ALA A 146 -13.42 -9.81 18.51
N ASN A 147 -12.62 -10.71 19.10
CA ASN A 147 -11.16 -10.65 19.07
C ASN A 147 -10.59 -10.74 17.64
N PHE A 148 -11.24 -11.50 16.76
CA PHE A 148 -10.83 -11.58 15.36
C PHE A 148 -11.08 -10.25 14.64
N GLY A 149 -12.26 -9.66 14.81
CA GLY A 149 -12.62 -8.37 14.22
C GLY A 149 -11.68 -7.23 14.65
N LEU A 150 -11.34 -7.17 15.94
CA LEU A 150 -10.38 -6.19 16.45
C LEU A 150 -8.98 -6.41 15.88
N LYS A 151 -8.49 -7.65 15.90
CA LYS A 151 -7.12 -7.96 15.43
C LYS A 151 -6.97 -7.72 13.92
N ILE A 152 -7.96 -8.10 13.10
CA ILE A 152 -7.89 -7.88 11.65
C ILE A 152 -8.00 -6.39 11.31
N SER A 153 -8.84 -5.63 12.03
CA SER A 153 -8.94 -4.18 11.84
C SER A 153 -7.61 -3.47 12.15
N GLN A 154 -6.97 -3.82 13.27
CA GLN A 154 -5.63 -3.31 13.59
C GLN A 154 -4.59 -3.68 12.53
N THR A 155 -4.65 -4.91 12.01
CA THR A 155 -3.76 -5.39 10.95
C THR A 155 -3.93 -4.56 9.68
N ILE A 156 -5.17 -4.33 9.24
CA ILE A 156 -5.48 -3.55 8.03
C ILE A 156 -5.00 -2.10 8.18
N LEU A 157 -5.26 -1.47 9.32
CA LEU A 157 -4.81 -0.09 9.59
C LEU A 157 -3.29 0.02 9.54
N LEU A 158 -2.59 -0.95 10.13
CA LEU A 158 -1.13 -0.99 10.11
C LEU A 158 -0.59 -1.18 8.69
N GLN A 159 -1.18 -2.07 7.90
CA GLN A 159 -0.80 -2.29 6.50
C GLN A 159 -1.02 -1.04 5.63
N ILE A 160 -2.17 -0.36 5.80
CA ILE A 160 -2.45 0.91 5.11
C ILE A 160 -1.36 1.93 5.44
N LEU A 161 -1.00 2.09 6.72
CA LEU A 161 0.04 3.02 7.16
C LEU A 161 1.39 2.74 6.48
N PHE A 162 1.80 1.48 6.43
CA PHE A 162 3.07 1.08 5.82
C PHE A 162 3.10 1.26 4.29
N ILE A 163 1.99 0.95 3.59
CA ILE A 163 1.91 1.22 2.15
C ILE A 163 2.00 2.73 1.90
N ILE A 164 1.31 3.56 2.68
CA ILE A 164 1.42 5.01 2.58
C ILE A 164 2.86 5.48 2.85
N ALA A 165 3.57 4.88 3.80
CA ALA A 165 4.97 5.20 4.07
C ALA A 165 5.89 4.89 2.87
N ILE A 166 5.76 3.72 2.26
CA ILE A 166 6.53 3.34 1.05
C ILE A 166 6.25 4.33 -0.07
N PHE A 167 4.98 4.63 -0.35
CA PHE A 167 4.62 5.55 -1.43
C PHE A 167 4.98 7.01 -1.12
N SER A 168 5.08 7.41 0.15
CA SER A 168 5.54 8.76 0.52
C SER A 168 6.97 9.01 0.06
N VAL A 169 7.85 7.99 0.13
CA VAL A 169 9.21 8.05 -0.42
C VAL A 169 9.16 8.25 -1.94
N SER A 170 8.30 7.50 -2.65
CA SER A 170 8.13 7.63 -4.10
C SER A 170 7.55 8.98 -4.52
N ILE A 171 6.64 9.55 -3.73
CA ILE A 171 6.10 10.90 -3.93
C ILE A 171 7.23 11.92 -3.78
N LEU A 172 8.08 11.81 -2.76
CA LEU A 172 9.25 12.68 -2.63
C LEU A 172 10.14 12.62 -3.87
N VAL A 173 10.47 11.42 -4.34
CA VAL A 173 11.27 11.26 -5.55
C VAL A 173 10.56 11.86 -6.78
N LEU A 174 9.24 11.69 -6.89
CA LEU A 174 8.44 12.30 -7.97
C LEU A 174 8.56 13.83 -7.95
N PHE A 175 8.40 14.47 -6.79
CA PHE A 175 8.48 15.93 -6.68
C PHE A 175 9.92 16.48 -6.81
N VAL A 176 10.93 15.69 -6.46
CA VAL A 176 12.34 16.06 -6.67
C VAL A 176 12.73 15.95 -8.16
N THR A 177 12.35 14.85 -8.82
CA THR A 177 12.82 14.51 -10.17
C THR A 177 11.86 14.91 -11.29
N PHE A 178 10.59 15.18 -11.00
CA PHE A 178 9.49 15.35 -11.98
C PHE A 178 9.33 14.16 -12.93
N SER A 179 9.88 13.00 -12.57
CA SER A 179 9.89 11.79 -13.39
C SER A 179 9.02 10.72 -12.76
N THR A 180 7.97 10.34 -13.50
CA THR A 180 7.09 9.23 -13.10
C THR A 180 7.82 7.90 -13.09
N ILE A 181 8.74 7.69 -14.04
CA ILE A 181 9.53 6.47 -14.16
C ILE A 181 10.42 6.30 -12.92
N THR A 182 11.07 7.39 -12.48
CA THR A 182 11.95 7.34 -11.31
C THR A 182 11.15 7.05 -10.04
N ALA A 183 9.97 7.66 -9.88
CA ALA A 183 9.10 7.39 -8.74
C ALA A 183 8.61 5.92 -8.69
N VAL A 184 8.21 5.36 -9.82
CA VAL A 184 7.80 3.94 -9.93
C VAL A 184 8.96 3.01 -9.59
N THR A 185 10.14 3.31 -10.12
CA THR A 185 11.36 2.54 -9.86
C THR A 185 11.72 2.57 -8.37
N THR A 186 11.61 3.74 -7.72
CA THR A 186 11.81 3.88 -6.28
C THR A 186 10.83 3.04 -5.47
N THR A 187 9.54 2.99 -5.82
CA THR A 187 8.56 2.16 -5.09
C THR A 187 8.94 0.69 -5.07
N ILE A 188 9.56 0.18 -6.14
CA ILE A 188 9.97 -1.22 -6.25
C ILE A 188 11.31 -1.46 -5.56
N ILE A 189 12.30 -0.59 -5.81
CA ILE A 189 13.67 -0.77 -5.34
C ILE A 189 13.79 -0.48 -3.84
N PHE A 190 13.07 0.51 -3.31
CA PHE A 190 13.22 0.93 -1.91
C PHE A 190 12.93 -0.20 -0.91
N PRO A 191 11.77 -0.89 -0.96
CA PRO A 191 11.51 -2.01 -0.06
C PRO A 191 12.53 -3.14 -0.21
N LEU A 192 12.93 -3.45 -1.45
CA LEU A 192 13.87 -4.52 -1.75
C LEU A 192 15.27 -4.22 -1.18
N LEU A 193 15.74 -2.98 -1.31
CA LEU A 193 16.99 -2.55 -0.70
C LEU A 193 16.95 -2.64 0.82
N ILE A 194 15.85 -2.20 1.46
CA ILE A 194 15.73 -2.29 2.92
C ILE A 194 15.73 -3.74 3.39
N GLN A 195 15.05 -4.65 2.69
CA GLN A 195 15.08 -6.09 3.01
C GLN A 195 16.51 -6.66 2.94
N ILE A 196 17.25 -6.36 1.86
CA ILE A 196 18.65 -6.81 1.71
C ILE A 196 19.53 -6.22 2.82
N MET A 197 19.37 -4.93 3.12
CA MET A 197 20.13 -4.27 4.19
C MET A 197 19.80 -4.86 5.56
N SER A 198 18.54 -5.14 5.84
CA SER A 198 18.09 -5.80 7.08
C SER A 198 18.71 -7.19 7.22
N ALA A 199 18.76 -7.98 6.14
CA ALA A 199 19.33 -9.32 6.12
C ALA A 199 20.86 -9.34 6.30
N ILE A 200 21.59 -8.38 5.69
CA ILE A 200 23.05 -8.28 5.81
C ILE A 200 23.44 -7.71 7.18
N PHE A 201 22.76 -6.66 7.64
CA PHE A 201 23.07 -5.94 8.87
C PHE A 201 22.22 -6.41 10.07
N ASN A 202 22.19 -7.72 10.32
CA ASN A 202 21.39 -8.32 11.40
C ASN A 202 21.65 -7.74 12.81
N LYS A 203 22.84 -7.16 13.03
CA LYS A 203 23.26 -6.51 14.29
C LYS A 203 22.68 -5.10 14.48
N VAL A 204 22.20 -4.44 13.42
CA VAL A 204 21.72 -3.07 13.46
C VAL A 204 20.21 -3.07 13.66
N ASN A 205 19.77 -2.84 14.89
CA ASN A 205 18.36 -2.98 15.26
C ASN A 205 17.43 -1.91 14.63
N TRP A 206 17.94 -0.74 14.26
CA TRP A 206 17.09 0.35 13.76
C TRP A 206 16.63 0.17 12.31
N ILE A 207 17.44 -0.50 11.46
CA ILE A 207 17.12 -0.71 10.04
C ILE A 207 15.87 -1.58 9.88
N LYS A 208 15.68 -2.53 10.80
CA LYS A 208 14.50 -3.41 10.84
C LYS A 208 13.19 -2.64 10.89
N TYR A 209 13.16 -1.44 11.51
CA TYR A 209 11.95 -0.62 11.62
C TYR A 209 11.50 0.02 10.30
N PHE A 210 12.35 0.03 9.27
CA PHE A 210 12.03 0.54 7.94
C PHE A 210 11.62 -0.57 6.96
N ASP A 211 11.70 -1.85 7.35
CA ASP A 211 11.27 -2.98 6.52
C ASP A 211 9.74 -3.12 6.52
N PHE A 212 9.09 -2.13 5.93
CA PHE A 212 7.64 -2.01 5.89
C PHE A 212 6.98 -3.18 5.13
N GLN A 213 7.60 -3.67 4.05
CA GLN A 213 7.03 -4.74 3.23
C GLN A 213 7.01 -6.08 3.98
N SER A 214 8.10 -6.46 4.66
CA SER A 214 8.13 -7.72 5.42
C SER A 214 7.09 -7.74 6.54
N ILE A 215 6.86 -6.58 7.19
CA ILE A 215 5.85 -6.48 8.24
C ILE A 215 4.45 -6.48 7.65
N ILE A 216 4.20 -5.88 6.49
CA ILE A 216 2.91 -5.95 5.80
C ILE A 216 2.47 -7.41 5.66
N ASP A 217 3.37 -8.30 5.20
CA ASP A 217 3.04 -9.70 4.97
C ASP A 217 2.86 -10.49 6.27
N ASN A 218 3.61 -10.14 7.33
CA ASN A 218 3.56 -10.87 8.60
C ASN A 218 2.61 -10.25 9.65
N ALA A 219 1.99 -9.09 9.37
CA ALA A 219 1.31 -8.25 10.36
C ALA A 219 0.30 -8.99 11.25
N TYR A 220 -0.44 -9.96 10.71
CA TYR A 220 -1.41 -10.73 11.48
C TYR A 220 -0.77 -11.77 12.43
N PHE A 221 0.36 -12.34 12.04
CA PHE A 221 1.00 -13.48 12.70
C PHE A 221 2.13 -13.07 13.65
N THR A 222 2.77 -11.92 13.42
CA THR A 222 3.73 -11.37 14.38
C THR A 222 3.02 -10.86 15.63
N HIS A 223 3.29 -11.52 16.75
CA HIS A 223 2.99 -10.97 18.08
C HIS A 223 4.02 -9.89 18.41
N LEU A 224 3.74 -8.66 17.96
CA LEU A 224 4.55 -7.51 18.30
C LEU A 224 4.27 -7.12 19.75
N SER A 225 5.33 -6.98 20.55
CA SER A 225 5.24 -6.30 21.85
C SER A 225 4.77 -4.86 21.64
N ALA A 226 4.03 -4.31 22.60
CA ALA A 226 3.51 -2.94 22.53
C ALA A 226 4.62 -1.92 22.19
N GLN A 227 5.80 -2.07 22.78
CA GLN A 227 6.96 -1.21 22.50
C GLN A 227 7.44 -1.32 21.03
N THR A 228 7.53 -2.54 20.51
CA THR A 228 7.97 -2.76 19.11
C THR A 228 6.97 -2.19 18.10
N LEU A 229 5.66 -2.33 18.38
CA LEU A 229 4.62 -1.74 17.55
C LEU A 229 4.72 -0.21 17.53
N THR A 230 4.97 0.42 18.69
CA THR A 230 5.17 1.87 18.77
C THR A 230 6.34 2.33 17.91
N TYR A 231 7.47 1.61 17.92
CA TYR A 231 8.62 1.98 17.08
C TYR A 231 8.31 1.88 15.59
N TYR A 232 7.58 0.86 15.15
CA TYR A 232 7.17 0.76 13.75
C TYR A 232 6.20 1.87 13.33
N ILE A 233 5.23 2.21 14.19
CA ILE A 233 4.29 3.31 13.93
C ILE A 233 5.03 4.65 13.88
N LEU A 234 5.99 4.86 14.78
CA LEU A 234 6.83 6.06 14.78
C LEU A 234 7.72 6.15 13.54
N ALA A 235 8.30 5.03 13.09
CA ALA A 235 9.09 4.99 11.86
C ALA A 235 8.23 5.27 10.62
N ALA A 236 7.05 4.65 10.52
CA ALA A 236 6.13 4.86 9.40
C ALA A 236 5.56 6.29 9.38
N SER A 237 5.08 6.80 10.52
CA SER A 237 4.60 8.19 10.59
C SER A 237 5.72 9.21 10.37
N GLY A 238 6.91 8.96 10.90
CA GLY A 238 8.10 9.78 10.69
C GLY A 238 8.50 9.85 9.22
N THR A 239 8.58 8.71 8.53
CA THR A 239 8.87 8.67 7.09
C THR A 239 7.80 9.41 6.28
N ILE A 240 6.52 9.22 6.60
CA ILE A 240 5.42 9.93 5.94
C ILE A 240 5.58 11.44 6.11
N LEU A 241 5.77 11.92 7.33
CA LEU A 241 5.86 13.36 7.63
C LEU A 241 7.12 13.98 7.02
N ILE A 242 8.29 13.36 7.21
CA ILE A 242 9.57 13.88 6.68
C ILE A 242 9.51 13.93 5.16
N CYS A 243 9.08 12.86 4.50
CA CYS A 243 8.98 12.84 3.04
C CYS A 243 7.93 13.83 2.53
N GLY A 244 6.80 13.98 3.23
CA GLY A 244 5.76 14.95 2.90
C GLY A 244 6.25 16.40 2.99
N PHE A 245 6.89 16.77 4.11
CA PHE A 245 7.42 18.12 4.30
C PHE A 245 8.53 18.45 3.32
N LEU A 246 9.47 17.53 3.09
CA LEU A 246 10.53 17.70 2.09
C LEU A 246 9.96 17.85 0.68
N SER A 247 8.94 17.05 0.31
CA SER A 247 8.26 17.17 -0.99
C SER A 247 7.67 18.56 -1.18
N ILE A 248 6.96 19.07 -0.17
CA ILE A 248 6.37 20.42 -0.19
C ILE A 248 7.45 21.49 -0.29
N TYR A 249 8.52 21.37 0.49
CA TYR A 249 9.62 22.33 0.49
C TYR A 249 10.29 22.42 -0.88
N VAL A 250 10.67 21.28 -1.47
CA VAL A 250 11.25 21.21 -2.81
C VAL A 250 10.29 21.77 -3.86
N PHE A 251 9.00 21.43 -3.75
CA PHE A 251 8.00 21.92 -4.69
C PHE A 251 7.79 23.45 -4.61
N LYS A 252 7.97 24.06 -3.44
CA LYS A 252 7.91 25.53 -3.27
C LYS A 252 9.13 26.24 -3.84
N GLN A 253 10.32 25.66 -3.74
CA GLN A 253 11.55 26.33 -4.18
C GLN A 253 11.81 26.22 -5.69
N LYS A 254 11.25 25.22 -6.36
CA LYS A 254 11.46 25.07 -7.80
C LYS A 254 10.74 26.16 -8.61
N ASN A 255 11.45 26.72 -9.59
CA ASN A 255 10.88 27.60 -10.60
C ASN A 255 10.15 26.73 -11.65
N LEU A 256 8.82 26.85 -11.72
CA LEU A 256 7.94 26.03 -12.56
C LEU A 256 7.18 26.90 -13.55
#